data_AF-A0A966PX88-F1
#
_entry.id   AF-A0A966PX88-F1
#
_cell.length_a   1.000
_cell.length_b   1.000
_cell.length_c   1.000
_cell.angle_alpha   90.00
_cell.angle_beta   90.00
_cell.angle_gamma   90.00
#
_symmetry.space_group_name_H-M   'P 1'
#
loop_
_entity.id
_entity.type
_entity.pdbx_description
1 polymer ?
#
loop_
_entity_poly.entity_id
_entity_poly.type
_entity_poly.pdbx_seq_one_letter_code
_entity_poly.pdbx_strand_id
1 'polypeptide(L)' 'MQCGCGFSTEYPMCNGTHKVVKEVKEKIIAAIEAIPTESNGAQLNAIGMRMLAIEAIKKTKGI' A
#
# COMPACT_ATOMS: atom_id res chain seq x y z
N MET A 1 4.55 6.73 23.87
CA MET A 1 4.47 5.43 23.18
C MET A 1 5.48 5.44 22.04
N GLN A 2 6.40 4.49 21.99
CA GLN A 2 7.42 4.46 20.93
C GLN A 2 6.77 4.19 19.58
N CYS A 3 7.07 5.01 18.57
CA CYS A 3 6.47 4.89 17.26
C CYS A 3 7.00 3.66 16.50
N GLY A 4 6.12 2.69 16.21
CA GLY A 4 6.45 1.51 15.41
C GLY A 4 6.21 1.65 13.91
N CYS A 5 5.53 2.71 13.47
CA CYS A 5 5.08 2.83 12.08
C CYS A 5 6.23 3.13 11.10
N GLY A 6 7.36 3.69 11.57
CA GLY A 6 8.54 3.99 10.74
C GLY A 6 8.45 5.27 9.90
N PHE A 7 7.37 6.06 10.03
CA PHE A 7 7.14 7.30 9.28
C PHE A 7 6.98 8.54 10.17
N SER A 8 7.20 8.42 11.49
CA SER A 8 7.17 9.60 12.35
C SER A 8 8.32 10.54 12.00
N THR A 9 8.01 11.82 11.85
CA THR A 9 9.01 12.89 11.67
C THR A 9 9.62 13.33 13.00
N GLU A 10 9.08 12.86 14.12
CA GLU A 10 9.53 13.18 15.50
C GLU A 10 10.03 11.93 16.22
N TYR A 11 10.63 10.99 15.49
CA TYR A 11 11.09 9.72 16.05
C TYR A 11 11.97 9.93 17.30
N PRO A 12 11.75 9.20 18.42
CA PRO A 12 10.89 8.03 18.58
C PRO A 12 9.42 8.31 18.94
N MET A 13 9.01 9.57 19.03
CA MET A 13 7.65 9.96 19.38
C MET A 13 6.69 9.65 18.24
N CYS A 14 5.46 9.28 18.57
CA CYS A 14 4.40 9.12 17.59
C CYS A 14 3.65 10.44 17.44
N ASN A 15 3.67 11.00 16.24
CA ASN A 15 2.95 12.23 15.91
C ASN A 15 1.74 12.00 14.99
N GLY A 16 1.30 10.73 14.85
CA GLY A 16 0.10 10.39 14.10
C GLY A 16 0.29 10.17 12.59
N THR A 17 1.50 10.28 12.04
CA THR A 17 1.77 10.07 10.60
C THR A 17 1.30 8.71 10.06
N HIS A 18 1.19 7.68 10.91
CA HIS A 18 0.61 6.37 10.53
C HIS A 18 -0.81 6.48 9.96
N LYS A 19 -1.61 7.47 10.38
CA LYS A 19 -2.96 7.69 9.85
C LYS A 19 -2.91 8.14 8.39
N VAL A 20 -2.03 9.09 8.10
CA VAL A 20 -1.82 9.59 6.72
C VAL A 20 -1.25 8.49 5.83
N VAL A 21 -0.27 7.73 6.34
CA VAL A 21 0.31 6.60 5.60
C VAL A 21 -0.75 5.54 5.30
N LYS A 22 -1.63 5.23 6.26
CA LYS A 22 -2.75 4.31 6.05
C LYS A 22 -3.69 4.80 4.94
N GLU A 23 -4.12 6.06 5.00
CA GLU A 23 -5.03 6.64 4.00
C GLU A 23 -4.40 6.63 2.58
N VAL A 24 -3.11 6.98 2.48
CA VAL A 24 -2.38 6.95 1.20
C VAL A 24 -2.28 5.51 0.67
N LYS A 25 -2.00 4.53 1.53
CA LYS A 25 -1.96 3.11 1.12
C LYS A 25 -3.30 2.63 0.58
N GLU A 26 -4.39 2.95 1.26
CA GLU A 26 -5.74 2.59 0.83
C GLU A 26 -6.06 3.19 -0.55
N LYS A 27 -5.69 4.46 -0.79
CA LYS A 27 -5.84 5.11 -2.10
C LYS A 27 -5.03 4.43 -3.20
N ILE A 28 -3.78 4.05 -2.93
CA ILE A 28 -2.93 3.35 -3.91
C ILE A 28 -3.49 1.96 -4.23
N ILE A 29 -3.95 1.21 -3.22
CA ILE A 29 -4.57 -0.11 -3.41
C ILE A 29 -5.82 0.03 -4.29
N ALA A 30 -6.71 0.98 -3.98
CA ALA A 30 -7.92 1.22 -4.77
C ALA A 30 -7.59 1.59 -6.23
N ALA A 31 -6.55 2.40 -6.46
CA ALA A 31 -6.09 2.76 -7.80
C ALA A 31 -5.56 1.55 -8.58
N ILE A 32 -4.78 0.67 -7.93
CA ILE A 32 -4.29 -0.58 -8.54
C ILE A 32 -5.46 -1.52 -8.85
N GLU A 33 -6.48 -1.55 -7.99
CA GLU A 33 -7.66 -2.38 -8.19
C GLU A 33 -8.54 -1.94 -9.37
N ALA A 34 -8.51 -0.66 -9.70
CA ALA A 34 -9.23 -0.09 -10.83
C ALA A 34 -8.53 -0.32 -12.18
N ILE A 35 -7.30 -0.86 -12.22
CA ILE A 35 -6.59 -1.11 -13.47
C ILE A 35 -7.29 -2.24 -14.24
N PRO A 36 -7.75 -1.98 -15.49
CA PRO A 36 -8.39 -3.00 -16.32
C PRO A 36 -7.37 -4.07 -16.73
N THR A 37 -7.66 -5.33 -16.41
CA THR A 37 -6.79 -6.49 -16.73
C THR A 37 -7.33 -7.33 -17.88
N GLU A 38 -8.33 -6.83 -18.60
CA GLU A 38 -9.07 -7.56 -19.62
C GLU A 38 -8.50 -7.22 -21.01
N SER A 39 -7.44 -7.92 -21.41
CA SER A 39 -7.00 -7.88 -22.80
C SER A 39 -6.37 -9.20 -23.23
N ASN A 40 -6.79 -9.64 -24.41
CA ASN A 40 -6.51 -10.89 -25.12
C ASN A 40 -5.13 -11.52 -24.79
N GLY A 41 -5.14 -12.64 -24.06
CA GLY A 41 -4.01 -13.57 -23.91
C GLY A 41 -3.01 -13.26 -22.79
N ALA A 42 -2.92 -12.02 -22.28
CA ALA A 42 -1.97 -11.63 -21.22
C ALA A 42 -2.62 -11.44 -19.82
N GLN A 43 -3.90 -11.80 -19.68
CA GLN A 43 -4.73 -11.55 -18.48
C GLN A 43 -4.13 -12.13 -17.19
N LEU A 44 -3.57 -13.33 -17.22
CA LEU A 44 -3.01 -13.98 -16.01
C LEU A 44 -1.80 -13.23 -15.45
N ASN A 45 -0.92 -12.73 -16.32
CA ASN A 45 0.25 -11.95 -15.90
C ASN A 45 -0.19 -10.62 -15.29
N ALA A 46 -1.18 -9.94 -15.89
CA ALA A 46 -1.71 -8.70 -15.36
C ALA A 46 -2.39 -8.88 -13.99
N ILE A 47 -3.18 -9.95 -13.82
CA ILE A 47 -3.81 -10.30 -12.54
C ILE A 47 -2.76 -10.63 -11.48
N GLY A 48 -1.77 -11.46 -11.82
CA GLY A 48 -0.68 -11.83 -10.90
C GLY A 48 0.12 -10.61 -10.43
N MET A 49 0.47 -9.71 -11.35
CA MET A 49 1.17 -8.46 -11.02
C MET A 49 0.34 -7.55 -10.11
N ARG A 50 -0.97 -7.44 -10.36
CA ARG A 50 -1.89 -6.68 -9.49
C ARG A 50 -1.88 -7.24 -8.07
N MET A 51 -1.97 -8.56 -7.90
CA MET A 51 -1.94 -9.20 -6.58
C MET A 51 -0.60 -8.93 -5.86
N LEU A 52 0.53 -9.14 -6.55
CA LEU A 52 1.86 -8.92 -5.99
C LEU A 52 2.07 -7.47 -5.56
N ALA A 53 1.60 -6.50 -6.36
CA ALA A 53 1.71 -5.08 -6.04
C ALA A 53 0.92 -4.73 -4.77
N ILE A 54 -0.32 -5.23 -4.63
CA ILE A 54 -1.14 -5.02 -3.42
C ILE A 54 -0.49 -5.66 -2.20
N GLU A 55 0.03 -6.89 -2.32
CA GLU A 55 0.73 -7.56 -1.22
C GLU A 55 1.99 -6.81 -0.78
N ALA A 56 2.78 -6.31 -1.72
CA ALA A 56 3.96 -5.51 -1.42
C ALA A 56 3.59 -4.27 -0.60
N ILE A 57 2.54 -3.55 -0.99
CA ILE A 57 2.04 -2.37 -0.26
C ILE A 57 1.56 -2.76 1.14
N LYS A 58 0.80 -3.85 1.29
CA LYS A 58 0.32 -4.33 2.59
C LYS A 58 1.47 -4.71 3.55
N LYS A 59 2.59 -5.23 3.04
CA LYS A 59 3.78 -5.60 3.83
C LYS A 59 4.65 -4.40 4.26
N THR A 60 4.51 -3.24 3.62
CA THR A 60 5.27 -2.05 4.05
C THR A 60 4.83 -1.59 5.44
N LYS A 61 5.75 -1.01 6.23
CA LYS A 61 5.42 -0.41 7.55
C LYS A 61 4.37 0.70 7.41
N GLY A 62 3.76 1.16 8.50
CA GLY A 62 2.86 2.32 8.48
C GLY A 62 1.48 2.13 9.09
N ILE A 63 1.18 0.94 9.61
CA ILE A 63 -0.03 0.60 10.37
C ILE A 63 0.42 -0.20 11.59
#